data_AF-A8LU77-F1
#
_entry.id   AF-A8LU77-F1
#
_cell.length_a   1.000
_cell.length_b   1.000
_cell.length_c   1.000
_cell.angle_alpha   90.00
_cell.angle_beta   90.00
_cell.angle_gamma   90.00
#
_symmetry.space_group_name_H-M   'P 1'
#
loop_
_entity.id
_entity.type
_entity.pdbx_description
1 polymer ?
#
loop_
_entity_poly.entity_id
_entity_poly.type
_entity_poly.pdbx_seq_one_letter_code
_entity_poly.pdbx_strand_id
1 'polypeptide(L)'
;MIFIIREAQGLTSKARILTSLKEQWIKKYQAGGYQFIDPVMLKAHSSDGYFDFSETEASGPLVESFWQDAENHNVGRNGICFATTRQNGLRIGLSLYSVSNKEKVHEIKRLHGYDLYHISEIVFDSFSFLSSGPSIPEGVLNIDEIRFLRNLAISSNPSDLLKANARWGSTETMQKSIRLKLGVRSAYQAVAIAASKGWFNSLPYDKNDIISTPRALNGIQDFEPVEAE
;
A
#
# COMPACT_ATOMS: atom_id res chain seq x y z
N MET A 1 8.72 0.09 6.64
CA MET A 1 7.98 1.30 7.06
C MET A 1 8.08 2.33 5.94
N ILE A 2 6.95 2.75 5.37
CA ILE A 2 6.84 3.83 4.40
C ILE A 2 6.28 5.06 5.11
N PHE A 3 6.84 6.24 4.89
CA PHE A 3 6.37 7.46 5.54
C PHE A 3 6.50 8.69 4.64
N ILE A 4 5.55 9.60 4.74
CA ILE A 4 5.63 10.96 4.22
C ILE A 4 6.10 11.85 5.36
N ILE A 5 7.19 12.56 5.10
CA ILE A 5 7.79 13.47 6.06
C ILE A 5 7.19 14.87 5.94
N ARG A 6 6.81 15.27 4.71
CA ARG A 6 6.25 16.60 4.46
C ARG A 6 5.46 16.61 3.16
N GLU A 7 4.18 16.95 3.19
CA GLU A 7 3.45 17.35 1.97
C GLU A 7 3.67 18.84 1.74
N ALA A 8 3.67 19.22 0.47
CA ALA A 8 4.00 20.57 0.03
C ALA A 8 3.10 21.66 0.60
N GLN A 9 3.59 22.90 0.51
CA GLN A 9 3.01 24.10 1.11
C GLN A 9 1.52 24.30 0.79
N GLY A 10 0.71 23.94 1.77
CA GLY A 10 -0.68 24.31 1.96
C GLY A 10 -0.96 24.05 3.43
N LEU A 11 -1.55 25.02 4.12
CA LEU A 11 -1.74 25.02 5.58
C LEU A 11 -2.21 23.65 6.10
N THR A 12 -1.43 23.04 6.99
CA THR A 12 -1.73 21.81 7.77
C THR A 12 -1.71 20.46 7.03
N SER A 13 -0.61 20.11 6.35
CA SER A 13 -0.39 18.70 6.01
C SER A 13 0.02 17.88 7.25
N LYS A 14 -0.75 16.83 7.55
CA LYS A 14 -0.38 15.79 8.54
C LYS A 14 0.50 14.75 7.86
N ALA A 15 1.64 14.43 8.45
CA ALA A 15 2.49 13.31 8.04
C ALA A 15 1.66 12.00 7.98
N ARG A 16 1.83 11.22 6.92
CA ARG A 16 1.16 9.93 6.72
C ARG A 16 2.19 8.81 6.75
N ILE A 17 1.91 7.74 7.50
CA ILE A 17 2.81 6.59 7.64
C ILE A 17 2.03 5.33 7.30
N LEU A 18 2.60 4.49 6.44
CA LEU A 18 2.14 3.14 6.16
C LEU A 18 3.21 2.16 6.63
N THR A 19 2.89 1.28 7.57
CA THR A 19 3.89 0.41 8.17
C THR A 19 3.37 -0.99 8.44
N SER A 20 4.27 -1.96 8.32
CA SER A 20 4.08 -3.35 8.74
C SER A 20 4.52 -3.59 10.19
N LEU A 21 4.93 -2.54 10.90
CA LEU A 21 5.37 -2.62 12.29
C LEU A 21 4.20 -2.97 13.22
N LYS A 22 4.49 -3.70 14.29
CA LYS A 22 3.49 -4.10 15.29
C LYS A 22 2.91 -2.87 15.99
N GLU A 23 1.61 -2.91 16.31
CA GLU A 23 0.90 -1.80 16.95
C GLU A 23 1.54 -1.33 18.27
N GLN A 24 2.11 -2.27 19.05
CA GLN A 24 2.81 -1.96 20.29
C GLN A 24 4.00 -1.02 20.06
N TRP A 25 4.80 -1.28 19.03
CA TRP A 25 5.91 -0.41 18.65
C TRP A 25 5.41 0.94 18.18
N ILE A 26 4.33 0.98 17.38
CA ILE A 26 3.74 2.24 16.91
C ILE A 26 3.31 3.12 18.08
N LYS A 27 2.63 2.55 19.09
CA LYS A 27 2.22 3.27 20.30
C LYS A 27 3.42 3.80 21.08
N LYS A 28 4.45 2.97 21.27
CA LYS A 28 5.71 3.37 21.93
C LYS A 28 6.41 4.49 21.16
N TYR A 29 6.47 4.39 19.83
CA TYR A 29 7.09 5.37 18.95
C TYR A 29 6.40 6.73 19.03
N GLN A 30 5.06 6.74 19.05
CA GLN A 30 4.27 7.96 19.22
C GLN A 30 4.43 8.56 20.62
N ALA A 31 4.29 7.75 21.67
CA ALA A 31 4.39 8.20 23.06
C ALA A 31 5.79 8.74 23.40
N GLY A 32 6.84 8.14 22.83
CA GLY A 32 8.23 8.59 23.00
C GLY A 32 8.62 9.77 22.12
N GLY A 33 7.73 10.25 21.24
CA GLY A 33 8.05 11.33 20.31
C GLY A 33 9.19 11.00 19.35
N TYR A 34 9.40 9.71 19.04
CA TYR A 34 10.59 9.24 18.33
C TYR A 34 10.75 9.79 16.92
N GLN A 35 9.69 10.33 16.30
CA GLN A 35 9.81 11.04 15.02
C GLN A 35 10.85 12.18 15.01
N PHE A 36 11.17 12.74 16.19
CA PHE A 36 12.15 13.83 16.34
C PHE A 36 13.56 13.35 16.71
N ILE A 37 13.71 12.07 17.07
CA ILE A 37 14.96 11.48 17.57
C ILE A 37 15.46 10.37 16.64
N ASP A 38 14.55 9.70 15.93
CA ASP A 38 14.82 8.62 15.00
C ASP A 38 15.82 9.11 13.93
N PRO A 39 17.05 8.58 13.94
CA PRO A 39 18.11 9.10 13.10
C PRO A 39 17.89 8.73 11.62
N VAL A 40 17.09 7.71 11.33
CA VAL A 40 16.67 7.36 9.97
C VAL A 40 15.68 8.40 9.46
N MET A 41 14.69 8.78 10.27
CA MET A 41 13.74 9.85 9.91
C MET A 41 14.45 11.19 9.70
N LEU A 42 15.36 11.55 10.59
CA LEU A 42 16.11 12.81 10.50
C LEU A 42 16.97 12.88 9.23
N LYS A 43 17.71 11.81 8.91
CA LYS A 43 18.52 11.76 7.67
C LYS A 43 17.65 11.73 6.42
N ALA A 44 16.54 10.98 6.46
CA ALA A 44 15.57 10.96 5.37
C ALA A 44 14.89 12.32 5.20
N HIS A 45 14.81 13.17 6.23
CA HIS A 45 14.28 14.54 6.13
C HIS A 45 15.26 15.52 5.47
N SER A 46 16.56 15.29 5.57
CA SER A 46 17.59 16.24 5.13
C SER A 46 18.20 15.95 3.76
N SER A 47 18.16 14.70 3.29
CA SER A 47 18.88 14.29 2.07
C SER A 47 18.10 13.30 1.20
N ASP A 48 18.11 13.54 -0.12
CA ASP A 48 17.55 12.63 -1.12
C ASP A 48 18.57 11.52 -1.45
N GLY A 49 18.08 10.40 -1.97
CA GLY A 49 18.89 9.24 -2.34
C GLY A 49 18.60 8.04 -1.43
N TYR A 50 19.62 7.23 -1.19
CA TYR A 50 19.51 6.08 -0.29
C TYR A 50 20.68 6.05 0.68
N PHE A 51 20.47 5.46 1.85
CA PHE A 51 21.49 5.31 2.87
C PHE A 51 21.23 4.09 3.76
N ASP A 52 22.31 3.54 4.32
CA ASP A 52 22.20 2.46 5.30
C ASP A 52 21.94 3.05 6.69
N PHE A 53 21.15 2.36 7.52
CA PHE A 53 20.87 2.83 8.89
C PHE A 53 22.15 3.01 9.70
N SER A 54 23.16 2.18 9.43
CA SER A 54 24.48 2.28 10.07
C SER A 54 25.27 3.54 9.71
N GLU A 55 24.87 4.25 8.65
CA GLU A 55 25.47 5.54 8.25
C GLU A 55 24.74 6.73 8.88
N THR A 56 23.80 6.49 9.79
CA THR A 56 23.12 7.58 10.49
C THR A 56 24.02 8.07 11.63
N GLU A 57 24.54 9.29 11.47
CA GLU A 57 25.40 9.95 12.46
C GLU A 57 24.54 10.48 13.61
N ALA A 58 24.24 9.64 14.58
CA ALA A 58 23.62 10.12 15.81
C ALA A 58 23.97 9.22 16.99
N SER A 59 25.21 9.29 17.45
CA SER A 59 25.64 8.73 18.73
C SER A 59 25.26 9.71 19.84
N GLY A 60 24.11 9.50 20.47
CA GLY A 60 23.65 10.28 21.62
C GLY A 60 22.77 9.44 22.54
N PRO A 61 22.71 9.73 23.86
CA PRO A 61 21.97 8.90 24.81
C PRO A 61 20.50 8.67 24.43
N LEU A 62 19.84 9.69 23.85
CA LEU A 62 18.46 9.58 23.40
C LEU A 62 18.30 8.65 22.19
N VAL A 63 19.26 8.66 21.27
CA VAL A 63 19.25 7.81 20.07
C VAL A 63 19.56 6.36 20.43
N GLU A 64 20.49 6.14 21.38
CA GLU A 64 20.73 4.80 21.91
C GLU A 64 19.51 4.27 22.67
N SER A 65 18.84 5.11 23.47
CA SER A 65 17.57 4.72 24.12
C SER A 65 16.49 4.38 23.10
N PHE A 66 16.41 5.11 21.99
CA PHE A 66 15.51 4.80 20.88
C PHE A 66 15.82 3.42 20.28
N TRP A 67 17.09 3.15 19.94
CA TRP A 67 17.49 1.87 19.36
C TRP A 67 17.29 0.71 20.32
N GLN A 68 17.57 0.90 21.61
CA GLN A 68 17.31 -0.12 22.62
C GLN A 68 15.82 -0.47 22.69
N ASP A 69 14.95 0.54 22.68
CA ASP A 69 13.50 0.32 22.67
C ASP A 69 13.03 -0.31 21.36
N ALA A 70 13.63 0.06 20.22
CA ALA A 70 13.35 -0.52 18.91
C ALA A 70 13.69 -2.02 18.88
N GLU A 71 14.88 -2.39 19.37
CA GLU A 71 15.35 -3.77 19.44
C GLU A 71 14.46 -4.63 20.34
N ASN A 72 14.03 -4.10 21.49
CA ASN A 72 13.07 -4.75 22.38
C ASN A 72 11.73 -5.07 21.68
N HIS A 73 11.41 -4.37 20.59
CA HIS A 73 10.22 -4.59 19.77
C HIS A 73 10.51 -5.30 18.44
N ASN A 74 11.70 -5.89 18.28
CA ASN A 74 12.18 -6.54 17.05
C ASN A 74 12.25 -5.60 15.83
N VAL A 75 12.57 -4.33 16.08
CA VAL A 75 12.87 -3.36 15.04
C VAL A 75 14.38 -3.17 15.02
N GLY A 76 15.03 -3.75 14.01
CA GLY A 76 16.48 -3.80 13.94
C GLY A 76 17.13 -2.47 13.58
N ARG A 77 18.35 -2.27 14.08
CA ARG A 77 19.24 -1.14 13.77
C ARG A 77 19.88 -1.21 12.38
N ASN A 78 19.66 -2.30 11.65
CA ASN A 78 20.18 -2.50 10.31
C ASN A 78 19.06 -2.40 9.28
N GLY A 79 19.35 -1.76 8.16
CA GLY A 79 18.37 -1.51 7.13
C GLY A 79 18.87 -0.53 6.09
N ILE A 80 18.03 -0.30 5.09
CA ILE A 80 18.23 0.69 4.05
C ILE A 80 17.03 1.63 4.02
N CYS A 81 17.31 2.91 3.86
CA CYS A 81 16.30 3.92 3.63
C CYS A 81 16.49 4.49 2.23
N PHE A 82 15.38 4.72 1.53
CA PHE A 82 15.30 5.52 0.32
C PHE A 82 14.51 6.77 0.65
N ALA A 83 14.96 7.94 0.21
CA ALA A 83 14.27 9.21 0.41
C ALA A 83 14.30 10.04 -0.88
N THR A 84 13.19 10.71 -1.17
CA THR A 84 13.08 11.55 -2.37
C THR A 84 12.16 12.75 -2.10
N THR A 85 12.48 13.87 -2.74
CA THR A 85 11.58 15.01 -2.86
C THR A 85 10.93 15.00 -4.23
N ARG A 86 9.60 14.89 -4.27
CA ARG A 86 8.83 14.94 -5.52
C ARG A 86 8.71 16.38 -6.03
N GLN A 87 8.39 16.54 -7.32
CA GLN A 87 8.27 17.84 -7.99
C GLN A 87 7.27 18.80 -7.31
N ASN A 88 6.22 18.25 -6.68
CA ASN A 88 5.25 19.04 -5.94
C ASN A 88 5.81 19.55 -4.61
N GLY A 89 7.00 19.14 -4.15
CA GLY A 89 7.59 19.45 -2.85
C GLY A 89 7.27 18.43 -1.76
N LEU A 90 6.56 17.35 -2.07
CA LEU A 90 6.29 16.23 -1.17
C LEU A 90 7.57 15.45 -0.90
N ARG A 91 7.91 15.27 0.37
CA ARG A 91 9.06 14.47 0.81
C ARG A 91 8.62 13.12 1.35
N ILE A 92 9.16 12.05 0.76
CA ILE A 92 8.77 10.66 1.05
C ILE A 92 10.00 9.85 1.40
N GLY A 93 9.86 8.96 2.38
CA GLY A 93 10.86 7.97 2.77
C GLY A 93 10.29 6.54 2.76
N LEU A 94 11.09 5.59 2.31
CA LEU A 94 10.86 4.16 2.42
C LEU A 94 12.01 3.56 3.23
N SER A 95 11.68 3.05 4.41
CA SER A 95 12.62 2.35 5.28
C SER A 95 12.33 0.85 5.27
N LEU A 96 13.32 0.08 4.86
CA LEU A 96 13.35 -1.38 4.94
C LEU A 96 14.34 -1.76 6.03
N TYR A 97 13.86 -2.40 7.09
CA TYR A 97 14.68 -2.80 8.23
C TYR A 97 14.83 -4.32 8.29
N SER A 98 15.87 -4.78 8.96
CA SER A 98 16.14 -6.18 9.23
C SER A 98 16.68 -6.36 10.64
N VAL A 99 16.29 -7.44 11.31
CA VAL A 99 16.88 -7.89 12.57
C VAL A 99 18.20 -8.65 12.36
N SER A 100 18.61 -8.84 11.10
CA SER A 100 19.92 -9.42 10.76
C SER A 100 21.06 -8.43 11.05
N ASN A 101 22.29 -8.94 11.02
CA ASN A 101 23.49 -8.12 11.15
C ASN A 101 23.74 -7.23 9.91
N LYS A 102 24.65 -6.28 10.07
CA LYS A 102 25.01 -5.29 9.05
C LYS A 102 25.53 -5.95 7.77
N GLU A 103 26.31 -7.02 7.91
CA GLU A 103 26.96 -7.71 6.80
C GLU A 103 25.94 -8.32 5.85
N LYS A 104 24.90 -8.98 6.39
CA LYS A 104 23.81 -9.55 5.59
C LYS A 104 23.00 -8.46 4.87
N VAL A 105 22.74 -7.34 5.53
CA VAL A 105 22.03 -6.22 4.88
C VAL A 105 22.85 -5.64 3.73
N HIS A 106 24.17 -5.51 3.94
CA HIS A 106 25.07 -5.05 2.89
C HIS A 106 25.15 -6.01 1.70
N GLU A 107 25.14 -7.32 1.96
CA GLU A 107 25.07 -8.35 0.92
C GLU A 107 23.77 -8.26 0.11
N ILE A 108 22.62 -8.14 0.78
CA ILE A 108 21.31 -7.98 0.10
C ILE A 108 21.32 -6.71 -0.76
N LYS A 109 21.82 -5.59 -0.23
CA LYS A 109 21.96 -4.34 -0.98
C LYS A 109 22.87 -4.50 -2.20
N ARG A 110 23.99 -5.21 -2.07
CA ARG A 110 24.91 -5.47 -3.19
C ARG A 110 24.25 -6.31 -4.28
N LEU A 111 23.46 -7.31 -3.91
CA LEU A 111 22.81 -8.23 -4.84
C LEU A 111 21.54 -7.64 -5.49
N HIS A 112 20.76 -6.88 -4.72
CA HIS A 112 19.40 -6.46 -5.11
C HIS A 112 19.19 -4.94 -5.06
N GLY A 113 20.23 -4.14 -4.85
CA GLY A 113 20.11 -2.69 -4.64
C GLY A 113 19.42 -1.96 -5.78
N TYR A 114 19.66 -2.38 -7.03
CA TYR A 114 18.98 -1.81 -8.20
C TYR A 114 17.47 -2.09 -8.17
N ASP A 115 17.08 -3.34 -7.88
CA ASP A 115 15.67 -3.72 -7.80
C ASP A 115 14.97 -3.03 -6.63
N LEU A 116 15.62 -2.94 -5.47
CA LEU A 116 15.13 -2.23 -4.30
C LEU A 116 14.91 -0.75 -4.59
N TYR A 117 15.81 -0.11 -5.34
CA TYR A 117 15.64 1.26 -5.79
C TYR A 117 14.44 1.40 -6.73
N HIS A 118 14.28 0.51 -7.72
CA HIS A 118 13.13 0.53 -8.63
C HIS A 118 11.80 0.34 -7.89
N ILE A 119 11.76 -0.60 -6.94
CA ILE A 119 10.61 -0.81 -6.07
C ILE A 119 10.32 0.47 -5.26
N SER A 120 11.35 1.14 -4.75
CA SER A 120 11.18 2.37 -3.98
C SER A 120 10.49 3.48 -4.80
N GLU A 121 10.88 3.66 -6.07
CA GLU A 121 10.25 4.64 -6.96
C GLU A 121 8.77 4.30 -7.24
N ILE A 122 8.44 3.03 -7.50
CA ILE A 122 7.04 2.59 -7.69
C ILE A 122 6.20 2.84 -6.42
N VAL A 123 6.78 2.55 -5.25
CA VAL A 123 6.14 2.81 -3.96
C VAL A 123 5.93 4.30 -3.75
N PHE A 124 6.92 5.14 -4.04
CA PHE A 124 6.82 6.58 -3.91
C PHE A 124 5.76 7.18 -4.83
N ASP A 125 5.65 6.72 -6.08
CA ASP A 125 4.61 7.18 -7.00
C ASP A 125 3.22 6.79 -6.49
N SER A 126 3.06 5.54 -6.07
CA SER A 126 1.80 5.03 -5.53
C SER A 126 1.41 5.78 -4.25
N PHE A 127 2.36 6.02 -3.36
CA PHE A 127 2.13 6.70 -2.10
C PHE A 127 1.87 8.19 -2.29
N SER A 128 2.57 8.85 -3.22
CA SER A 128 2.30 10.23 -3.62
C SER A 128 0.86 10.36 -4.12
N PHE A 129 0.44 9.46 -5.02
CA PHE A 129 -0.91 9.46 -5.54
C PHE A 129 -1.97 9.33 -4.43
N LEU A 130 -1.78 8.37 -3.51
CA LEU A 130 -2.71 8.14 -2.40
C LEU A 130 -2.73 9.29 -1.38
N SER A 131 -1.60 9.99 -1.23
CA SER A 131 -1.42 11.01 -0.19
C SER A 131 -1.84 12.39 -0.65
N SER A 132 -1.50 12.76 -1.88
CA SER A 132 -1.91 14.00 -2.57
C SER A 132 -3.39 13.98 -2.96
N GLY A 133 -4.22 13.28 -2.19
CA GLY A 133 -5.52 12.78 -2.61
C GLY A 133 -6.28 13.81 -3.43
N PRO A 134 -6.73 13.49 -4.64
CA PRO A 134 -7.79 14.26 -5.22
C PRO A 134 -9.01 14.01 -4.34
N SER A 135 -9.75 15.06 -4.00
CA SER A 135 -11.19 14.91 -3.82
C SER A 135 -11.72 14.43 -5.17
N ILE A 136 -11.56 13.14 -5.48
CA ILE A 136 -12.30 12.49 -6.56
C ILE A 136 -13.71 12.44 -5.98
N PRO A 137 -14.65 13.25 -6.50
CA PRO A 137 -16.01 13.23 -5.99
C PRO A 137 -16.54 11.80 -5.97
N GLU A 138 -17.31 11.45 -4.95
CA GLU A 138 -18.07 10.20 -4.99
C GLU A 138 -18.91 10.18 -6.27
N GLY A 139 -18.92 9.06 -6.99
CA GLY A 139 -19.67 8.92 -8.24
C GLY A 139 -18.97 9.36 -9.53
N VAL A 140 -17.64 9.61 -9.52
CA VAL A 140 -16.89 9.89 -10.77
C VAL A 140 -16.93 8.72 -11.76
N LEU A 141 -16.87 7.49 -11.25
CA LEU A 141 -17.01 6.29 -12.06
C LEU A 141 -18.47 5.81 -12.04
N ASN A 142 -18.95 5.36 -13.19
CA ASN A 142 -20.25 4.68 -13.26
C ASN A 142 -20.14 3.22 -12.76
N ILE A 143 -21.30 2.58 -12.55
CA ILE A 143 -21.38 1.22 -12.01
C ILE A 143 -20.62 0.21 -12.88
N ASP A 144 -20.68 0.35 -14.21
CA ASP A 144 -20.01 -0.56 -15.14
C ASP A 144 -18.48 -0.42 -15.09
N GLU A 145 -17.97 0.80 -14.94
CA GLU A 145 -16.54 1.08 -14.75
C GLU A 145 -16.05 0.49 -13.42
N ILE A 146 -16.82 0.62 -12.33
CA ILE A 146 -16.48 0.03 -11.02
C ILE A 146 -16.54 -1.51 -11.09
N ARG A 147 -17.54 -2.08 -11.78
CA ARG A 147 -17.63 -3.54 -12.01
C ARG A 147 -16.46 -4.07 -12.83
N PHE A 148 -16.06 -3.35 -13.87
CA PHE A 148 -14.88 -3.71 -14.65
C PHE A 148 -13.62 -3.74 -13.78
N LEU A 149 -13.40 -2.71 -12.94
CA LEU A 149 -12.26 -2.68 -12.02
C LEU A 149 -12.32 -3.80 -10.98
N ARG A 150 -13.51 -4.13 -10.44
CA ARG A 150 -13.68 -5.26 -9.51
C ARG A 150 -13.33 -6.58 -10.19
N ASN A 151 -13.85 -6.83 -11.39
CA ASN A 151 -13.57 -8.03 -12.16
C ASN A 151 -12.09 -8.14 -12.52
N LEU A 152 -11.44 -7.02 -12.83
CA LEU A 152 -10.00 -6.98 -13.07
C LEU A 152 -9.20 -7.32 -11.80
N ALA A 153 -9.66 -6.87 -10.62
CA ALA A 153 -9.00 -7.12 -9.34
C ALA A 153 -9.09 -8.58 -8.89
N ILE A 154 -10.19 -9.28 -9.20
CA ILE A 154 -10.44 -10.67 -8.77
C ILE A 154 -10.12 -11.71 -9.86
N SER A 155 -9.86 -11.29 -11.10
CA SER A 155 -9.63 -12.21 -12.21
C SER A 155 -8.33 -12.99 -12.05
N SER A 156 -8.41 -14.31 -12.24
CA SER A 156 -7.23 -15.18 -12.31
C SER A 156 -6.43 -14.96 -13.60
N ASN A 157 -7.04 -14.40 -14.65
CA ASN A 157 -6.36 -14.00 -15.88
C ASN A 157 -6.77 -12.57 -16.29
N PRO A 158 -6.12 -11.55 -15.72
CA PRO A 158 -6.48 -10.14 -15.96
C PRO A 158 -6.13 -9.68 -17.39
N SER A 159 -5.17 -10.32 -18.05
CA SER A 159 -4.77 -10.01 -19.43
C SER A 159 -5.88 -10.27 -20.44
N ASP A 160 -6.65 -11.33 -20.23
CA ASP A 160 -7.80 -11.66 -21.09
C ASP A 160 -8.94 -10.67 -20.89
N LEU A 161 -9.14 -10.22 -19.65
CA LEU A 161 -10.21 -9.27 -19.29
C LEU A 161 -9.92 -7.86 -19.83
N LEU A 162 -8.64 -7.48 -19.93
CA LEU A 162 -8.20 -6.24 -20.56
C LEU A 162 -8.38 -6.23 -22.10
N LYS A 163 -8.51 -7.42 -22.71
CA LYS A 163 -8.65 -7.62 -24.17
C LYS A 163 -10.07 -8.04 -24.57
N ALA A 164 -10.89 -8.47 -23.63
CA ALA A 164 -12.26 -8.92 -23.88
C ALA A 164 -13.15 -7.77 -24.38
N ASN A 165 -14.18 -8.07 -25.17
CA ASN A 165 -15.19 -7.07 -25.53
C ASN A 165 -16.18 -6.90 -24.37
N ALA A 166 -16.39 -5.67 -23.90
CA ALA A 166 -17.39 -5.40 -22.88
C ALA A 166 -18.79 -5.36 -23.52
N ARG A 167 -19.84 -5.61 -22.73
CA ARG A 167 -21.25 -5.62 -23.18
C ARG A 167 -21.72 -4.33 -23.87
N TRP A 168 -21.01 -3.21 -23.70
CA TRP A 168 -21.42 -1.88 -24.18
C TRP A 168 -20.31 -1.10 -24.92
N GLY A 169 -19.24 -1.78 -25.39
CA GLY A 169 -18.14 -1.15 -26.14
C GLY A 169 -16.81 -1.89 -26.01
N SER A 170 -15.73 -1.35 -26.57
CA SER A 170 -14.39 -1.92 -26.35
C SER A 170 -13.92 -1.66 -24.92
N THR A 171 -13.34 -2.68 -24.26
CA THR A 171 -12.70 -2.53 -22.96
C THR A 171 -11.59 -1.49 -22.99
N GLU A 172 -10.94 -1.30 -24.14
CA GLU A 172 -9.97 -0.23 -24.37
C GLU A 172 -10.56 1.18 -24.17
N THR A 173 -11.79 1.42 -24.67
CA THR A 173 -12.49 2.70 -24.48
C THR A 173 -12.86 2.91 -23.01
N MET A 174 -13.34 1.86 -22.34
CA MET A 174 -13.65 1.91 -20.90
C MET A 174 -12.39 2.16 -20.05
N GLN A 175 -11.28 1.49 -20.35
CA GLN A 175 -10.00 1.74 -19.70
C GLN A 175 -9.51 3.16 -19.94
N LYS A 176 -9.65 3.71 -21.15
CA LYS A 176 -9.31 5.10 -21.46
C LYS A 176 -10.17 6.08 -20.68
N SER A 177 -11.48 5.84 -20.58
CA SER A 177 -12.42 6.63 -19.76
C SER A 177 -12.00 6.63 -18.29
N ILE A 178 -11.77 5.45 -17.70
CA ILE A 178 -11.36 5.30 -16.30
C ILE A 178 -10.03 6.03 -16.04
N ARG A 179 -9.06 5.87 -16.93
CA ARG A 179 -7.76 6.55 -16.82
C ARG A 179 -7.91 8.07 -16.85
N LEU A 180 -8.72 8.60 -17.77
CA LEU A 180 -8.98 10.03 -17.87
C LEU A 180 -9.71 10.56 -16.62
N LYS A 181 -10.75 9.87 -16.17
CA LYS A 181 -11.57 10.27 -15.01
C LYS A 181 -10.80 10.25 -13.69
N LEU A 182 -9.91 9.27 -13.51
CA LEU A 182 -9.12 9.14 -12.28
C LEU A 182 -7.72 9.77 -12.37
N GLY A 183 -7.34 10.30 -13.55
CA GLY A 183 -6.01 10.87 -13.77
C GLY A 183 -4.87 9.85 -13.64
N VAL A 184 -5.09 8.59 -14.03
CA VAL A 184 -4.12 7.50 -13.88
C VAL A 184 -3.61 6.97 -15.21
N ARG A 185 -2.44 6.32 -15.18
CA ARG A 185 -1.75 5.78 -16.36
C ARG A 185 -2.12 4.34 -16.67
N SER A 186 -2.59 3.57 -15.69
CA SER A 186 -2.97 2.16 -15.88
C SER A 186 -4.29 1.81 -15.20
N ALA A 187 -4.95 0.75 -15.70
CA ALA A 187 -6.16 0.22 -15.07
C ALA A 187 -5.88 -0.38 -13.68
N TYR A 188 -4.66 -0.87 -13.42
CA TYR A 188 -4.25 -1.37 -12.10
C TYR A 188 -4.13 -0.24 -11.06
N GLN A 189 -3.63 0.93 -11.47
CA GLN A 189 -3.67 2.12 -10.62
C GLN A 189 -5.13 2.48 -10.28
N ALA A 190 -6.04 2.42 -11.25
CA ALA A 190 -7.47 2.62 -11.00
C ALA A 190 -8.08 1.60 -10.03
N VAL A 191 -7.67 0.32 -10.10
CA VAL A 191 -8.10 -0.73 -9.15
C VAL A 191 -7.67 -0.38 -7.73
N ALA A 192 -6.41 0.02 -7.53
CA ALA A 192 -5.90 0.39 -6.21
C ALA A 192 -6.70 1.56 -5.59
N ILE A 193 -7.08 2.54 -6.42
CA ILE A 193 -7.91 3.68 -6.01
C ILE A 193 -9.30 3.22 -5.58
N ALA A 194 -9.98 2.46 -6.45
CA ALA A 194 -11.33 1.97 -6.18
C ALA A 194 -11.39 1.10 -4.91
N ALA A 195 -10.39 0.25 -4.69
CA ALA A 195 -10.25 -0.55 -3.47
C ALA A 195 -10.05 0.32 -2.22
N SER A 196 -9.15 1.30 -2.27
CA SER A 196 -8.85 2.19 -1.14
C SER A 196 -10.04 3.06 -0.71
N LYS A 197 -10.93 3.38 -1.65
CA LYS A 197 -12.16 4.16 -1.44
C LYS A 197 -13.38 3.30 -1.10
N GLY A 198 -13.25 1.97 -1.07
CA GLY A 198 -14.36 1.06 -0.77
C GLY A 198 -15.44 0.99 -1.86
N TRP A 199 -15.17 1.44 -3.08
CA TRP A 199 -16.17 1.51 -4.16
C TRP A 199 -16.70 0.14 -4.62
N PHE A 200 -15.96 -0.94 -4.35
CA PHE A 200 -16.44 -2.29 -4.61
C PHE A 200 -17.60 -2.70 -3.69
N ASN A 201 -17.69 -2.10 -2.50
CA ASN A 201 -18.72 -2.42 -1.50
C ASN A 201 -20.06 -1.75 -1.82
N SER A 202 -20.06 -0.72 -2.69
CA SER A 202 -21.26 0.00 -3.12
C SER A 202 -21.90 -0.58 -4.40
N LEU A 203 -21.37 -1.69 -4.93
CA LEU A 203 -21.92 -2.30 -6.14
C LEU A 203 -23.23 -3.06 -5.84
N PRO A 204 -24.33 -2.77 -6.56
CA PRO A 204 -25.51 -3.62 -6.48
C PRO A 204 -25.19 -5.00 -7.06
N TYR A 205 -25.68 -6.04 -6.38
CA TYR A 205 -25.54 -7.43 -6.81
C TYR A 205 -26.00 -7.60 -8.26
N ASP A 206 -25.17 -8.24 -9.08
CA ASP A 206 -25.53 -8.64 -10.44
C ASP A 206 -26.05 -10.08 -10.46
N LYS A 207 -26.68 -10.51 -11.57
CA LYS A 207 -27.12 -11.90 -11.79
C LYS A 207 -25.98 -12.91 -11.65
N ASN A 208 -24.74 -12.48 -11.87
CA ASN A 208 -23.54 -13.29 -11.68
C ASN A 208 -23.12 -13.43 -10.20
N ASP A 209 -23.56 -12.52 -9.32
CA ASP A 209 -23.37 -12.60 -7.86
C ASP A 209 -24.50 -13.40 -7.18
N ILE A 210 -25.64 -13.57 -7.85
CA ILE A 210 -26.78 -14.36 -7.37
C ILE A 210 -26.55 -15.82 -7.73
N ILE A 211 -26.08 -16.61 -6.76
CA ILE A 211 -25.99 -18.07 -6.86
C ILE A 211 -27.42 -18.61 -7.05
N SER A 212 -27.79 -18.90 -8.29
CA SER A 212 -29.18 -19.24 -8.66
C SER A 212 -29.58 -20.68 -8.34
N THR A 213 -28.72 -21.45 -7.67
CA THR A 213 -29.07 -22.75 -7.12
C THR A 213 -28.19 -22.99 -5.90
N PRO A 214 -28.76 -23.19 -4.69
CA PRO A 214 -28.01 -23.91 -3.69
C PRO A 214 -27.69 -25.26 -4.34
N ARG A 215 -26.40 -25.55 -4.58
CA ARG A 215 -26.00 -26.94 -4.80
C ARG A 215 -26.58 -27.66 -3.58
N ALA A 216 -27.50 -28.58 -3.83
CA ALA A 216 -27.92 -29.54 -2.82
C ALA A 216 -26.64 -30.01 -2.15
N LEU A 217 -26.58 -29.87 -0.82
CA LEU A 217 -25.60 -30.54 0.01
C LEU A 217 -25.87 -32.04 -0.18
N ASN A 218 -25.37 -32.60 -1.29
CA ASN A 218 -25.30 -34.03 -1.51
C ASN A 218 -24.30 -34.54 -0.47
N GLY A 219 -24.82 -34.88 0.71
CA GLY A 219 -24.01 -35.25 1.86
C GLY A 219 -24.75 -35.33 3.19
N ILE A 220 -26.07 -35.21 3.26
CA ILE A 220 -26.84 -35.66 4.43
C ILE A 220 -27.73 -36.80 3.95
N GLN A 221 -27.34 -38.02 4.33
CA GLN A 221 -28.16 -39.21 4.19
C GLN A 221 -29.52 -38.98 4.84
N ASP A 222 -30.55 -39.47 4.17
CA ASP A 222 -31.93 -39.50 4.61
C ASP A 222 -32.05 -39.94 6.08
N PHE A 223 -32.57 -39.05 6.93
CA PHE A 223 -33.17 -39.49 8.18
C PHE A 223 -34.59 -39.94 7.85
N GLU A 224 -34.79 -41.26 7.81
CA GLU A 224 -36.13 -41.84 7.82
C GLU A 224 -36.89 -41.36 9.07
N PRO A 225 -38.15 -40.94 8.93
CA PRO A 225 -38.98 -40.63 10.07
C PRO A 225 -39.34 -41.93 10.80
N VAL A 226 -38.96 -42.02 12.08
CA VAL A 226 -39.44 -43.07 12.97
C VAL A 226 -40.94 -42.86 13.18
N GLU A 227 -41.76 -43.78 12.66
CA GLU A 227 -43.18 -43.85 13.00
C GLU A 227 -43.32 -44.13 14.49
N ALA A 228 -44.12 -43.30 15.16
CA ALA A 228 -44.52 -43.50 16.54
C ALA A 228 -45.72 -44.45 16.57
N GLU A 229 -45.53 -45.63 17.17
CA GLU A 229 -46.58 -46.40 17.84
C GLU A 229 -46.53 -46.14 19.35
#